data_AF-A0A1Q3GUX3-F1
#
_entry.id   AF-A0A1Q3GUX3-F1
#
_cell.length_a   1.000
_cell.length_b   1.000
_cell.length_c   1.000
_cell.angle_alpha   90.00
_cell.angle_beta   90.00
_cell.angle_gamma   90.00
#
_symmetry.space_group_name_H-M   'P 1'
#
loop_
_entity.id
_entity.type
_entity.pdbx_description
1 polymer ?
#
loop_
_entity_poly.entity_id
_entity_poly.type
_entity_poly.pdbx_seq_one_letter_code
_entity_poly.pdbx_strand_id
1 'polypeptide(L)'
;MAITFGSCSEDLPREETVYKPIDTSLQAYIEANKIDSSMLIDSSAQHVLLIGDSMADGLRFPLGDFSKKNGHKFTSFAKTSSSIIAWQGGRLKSLIKEVQPTYVMISLGSNELFTRRLDAYRKFVKNIVDQVGDINFIWIGPPNWREDNGLTEVLTEGVGEGRFFPSKDLTLKRAGDGIHPRWKEYETWAAAISNWIMTQSRKKIMMKVPPKEEKQAEAKAKKKAKHGSA
;
A
#
# COMPACT_ATOMS: atom_id res chain seq x y z
N MET A 1 -28.04 -45.41 -33.87
CA MET A 1 -26.88 -44.67 -34.39
C MET A 1 -26.84 -43.35 -33.62
N ALA A 2 -25.91 -43.22 -32.68
CA ALA A 2 -25.79 -42.05 -31.81
C ALA A 2 -24.98 -40.96 -32.54
N ILE A 3 -25.45 -39.71 -32.47
CA ILE A 3 -24.71 -38.53 -32.91
C ILE A 3 -24.45 -37.70 -31.65
N THR A 4 -23.19 -37.68 -31.22
CA THR A 4 -22.66 -36.80 -30.19
C THR A 4 -21.54 -35.97 -30.79
N PHE A 5 -21.71 -34.65 -30.86
CA PHE A 5 -20.68 -33.61 -30.92
C PHE A 5 -21.41 -32.29 -30.61
N GLY A 6 -20.95 -31.36 -29.79
CA GLY A 6 -19.74 -31.20 -28.98
C GLY A 6 -19.97 -29.94 -28.13
N SER A 7 -19.40 -29.92 -26.93
CA SER A 7 -19.57 -28.86 -25.93
C SER A 7 -19.03 -27.50 -26.40
N CYS A 8 -19.86 -26.45 -26.27
CA CYS A 8 -19.37 -25.07 -26.19
C CYS A 8 -18.82 -24.83 -24.77
N SER A 9 -17.50 -24.90 -24.62
CA SER A 9 -16.80 -24.24 -23.53
C SER A 9 -15.95 -23.12 -24.13
N GLU A 10 -16.39 -21.88 -23.97
CA GLU A 10 -15.55 -20.70 -24.18
C GLU A 10 -14.54 -20.62 -23.03
N ASP A 11 -13.41 -21.31 -23.20
CA ASP A 11 -12.22 -21.11 -22.36
C ASP A 11 -11.48 -19.85 -22.85
N LEU A 12 -11.81 -18.70 -22.27
CA LEU A 12 -10.90 -17.55 -22.32
C LEU A 12 -9.70 -17.82 -21.40
N PRO A 13 -8.46 -17.72 -21.89
CA PRO A 13 -7.29 -17.89 -21.05
C PRO A 13 -7.24 -16.77 -20.00
N ARG A 14 -7.34 -17.14 -18.72
CA ARG A 14 -6.99 -16.27 -17.58
C ARG A 14 -5.47 -16.20 -17.46
N GLU A 15 -4.81 -15.53 -18.39
CA GLU A 15 -3.44 -15.10 -18.16
C GLU A 15 -3.44 -13.80 -17.38
N GLU A 16 -2.94 -13.85 -16.13
CA GLU A 16 -2.54 -12.66 -15.41
C GLU A 16 -1.44 -11.95 -16.23
N THR A 17 -1.80 -10.85 -16.89
CA THR A 17 -0.83 -9.94 -17.51
C THR A 17 0.04 -9.32 -16.41
N VAL A 18 1.18 -9.95 -16.14
CA VAL A 18 2.23 -9.44 -15.27
C VAL A 18 3.16 -8.57 -16.13
N TYR A 19 2.91 -7.26 -16.15
CA TYR A 19 3.62 -6.30 -17.00
C TYR A 19 4.92 -5.79 -16.35
N LYS A 20 6.06 -6.25 -16.87
CA LYS A 20 7.42 -5.82 -16.49
C LYS A 20 7.71 -4.35 -16.90
N PRO A 21 8.80 -3.71 -16.39
CA PRO A 21 8.94 -2.24 -16.36
C PRO A 21 8.75 -1.57 -17.72
N ILE A 22 8.33 -0.31 -17.69
CA ILE A 22 8.09 0.54 -18.85
C ILE A 22 9.38 0.66 -19.68
N ASP A 23 9.56 -0.25 -20.62
CA ASP A 23 10.44 -0.12 -21.77
C ASP A 23 9.77 0.87 -22.74
N THR A 24 10.59 1.62 -23.48
CA THR A 24 10.17 2.52 -24.58
C THR A 24 9.25 1.81 -25.58
N SER A 25 9.38 0.48 -25.72
CA SER A 25 8.49 -0.38 -26.51
C SER A 25 7.04 -0.45 -25.99
N LEU A 26 6.83 -0.48 -24.66
CA LEU A 26 5.51 -0.46 -24.05
C LEU A 26 4.85 0.90 -24.22
N GLN A 27 5.61 1.97 -24.07
CA GLN A 27 5.08 3.32 -24.22
C GLN A 27 4.60 3.56 -25.66
N ALA A 28 5.40 3.15 -26.65
CA ALA A 28 5.00 3.15 -28.05
C ALA A 28 3.76 2.26 -28.31
N TYR A 29 3.68 1.09 -27.65
CA TYR A 29 2.52 0.20 -27.76
C TYR A 29 1.24 0.81 -27.17
N ILE A 30 1.31 1.45 -25.99
CA ILE A 30 0.17 2.13 -25.35
C ILE A 30 -0.34 3.25 -26.26
N GLU A 31 0.57 4.08 -26.77
CA GLU A 31 0.23 5.19 -27.66
C GLU A 31 -0.39 4.69 -28.96
N ALA A 32 0.21 3.68 -29.61
CA ALA A 32 -0.30 3.10 -30.85
C ALA A 32 -1.69 2.45 -30.69
N ASN A 33 -1.94 1.83 -29.53
CA ASN A 33 -3.20 1.11 -29.27
C ASN A 33 -4.21 1.91 -28.46
N LYS A 34 -3.92 3.19 -28.13
CA LYS A 34 -4.77 4.06 -27.30
C LYS A 34 -5.23 3.40 -26.01
N ILE A 35 -4.35 2.60 -25.40
CA ILE A 35 -4.66 1.93 -24.14
C ILE A 35 -4.75 3.00 -23.06
N ASP A 36 -5.82 2.98 -22.27
CA ASP A 36 -5.86 3.82 -21.08
C ASP A 36 -4.78 3.34 -20.11
N SER A 37 -3.69 4.10 -20.04
CA SER A 37 -2.55 3.83 -19.16
C SER A 37 -2.96 3.72 -17.68
N SER A 38 -4.12 4.27 -17.30
CA SER A 38 -4.68 4.09 -15.96
C SER A 38 -5.01 2.63 -15.65
N MET A 39 -5.19 1.76 -16.65
CA MET A 39 -5.49 0.34 -16.48
C MET A 39 -4.24 -0.52 -16.24
N LEU A 40 -3.04 0.01 -16.49
CA LEU A 40 -1.81 -0.75 -16.39
C LEU A 40 -1.32 -0.83 -14.95
N ILE A 41 -0.89 -2.02 -14.55
CA ILE A 41 -0.27 -2.29 -13.25
C ILE A 41 1.23 -2.50 -13.50
N ASP A 42 2.07 -1.65 -12.92
CA ASP A 42 3.51 -1.81 -13.00
C ASP A 42 3.95 -3.02 -12.16
N SER A 43 4.41 -4.08 -12.83
CA SER A 43 4.93 -5.28 -12.18
C SER A 43 6.45 -5.31 -12.09
N SER A 44 7.13 -4.21 -12.41
CA SER A 44 8.56 -4.10 -12.19
C SER A 44 8.92 -4.12 -10.71
N ALA A 45 10.15 -4.55 -10.41
CA ALA A 45 10.64 -4.56 -9.04
C ALA A 45 10.74 -3.12 -8.51
N GLN A 46 9.96 -2.82 -7.47
CA GLN A 46 10.00 -1.56 -6.76
C GLN A 46 10.85 -1.66 -5.50
N HIS A 47 11.37 -0.53 -5.03
CA HIS A 47 11.81 -0.38 -3.64
C HIS A 47 10.79 0.48 -2.90
N VAL A 48 9.95 -0.19 -2.12
CA VAL A 48 8.86 0.40 -1.34
C VAL A 48 9.38 0.87 0.02
N LEU A 49 9.19 2.15 0.32
CA LEU A 49 9.44 2.75 1.63
C LEU A 49 8.11 3.01 2.35
N LEU A 50 7.87 2.36 3.49
CA LEU A 50 6.77 2.68 4.41
C LEU A 50 7.28 3.60 5.53
N ILE A 51 6.61 4.73 5.75
CA ILE A 51 6.83 5.59 6.92
C ILE A 51 5.52 5.84 7.66
N GLY A 52 5.61 6.12 8.95
CA GLY A 52 4.42 6.51 9.69
C GLY A 52 4.45 6.34 11.20
N ASP A 53 3.25 6.32 11.77
CA ASP A 53 2.97 6.19 13.20
C ASP A 53 2.86 4.71 13.65
N SER A 54 2.17 4.44 14.75
CA SER A 54 1.96 3.07 15.25
C SER A 54 1.13 2.21 14.29
N MET A 55 0.26 2.82 13.48
CA MET A 55 -0.51 2.08 12.48
C MET A 55 0.40 1.58 11.35
N ALA A 56 1.40 2.37 10.97
CA ALA A 56 2.45 1.94 10.03
C ALA A 56 3.29 0.79 10.60
N ASP A 57 3.58 0.82 11.90
CA ASP A 57 4.32 -0.27 12.58
C ASP A 57 3.56 -1.59 12.53
N GLY A 58 2.22 -1.56 12.60
CA GLY A 58 1.41 -2.76 12.39
C GLY A 58 1.31 -3.19 10.94
N LEU A 59 1.15 -2.25 10.01
CA LEU A 59 1.06 -2.52 8.57
C LEU A 59 2.35 -3.07 7.95
N ARG A 60 3.52 -2.76 8.53
CA ARG A 60 4.81 -3.16 7.93
C ARG A 60 4.95 -4.67 7.76
N PHE A 61 4.30 -5.47 8.61
CA PHE A 61 4.35 -6.93 8.50
C PHE A 61 3.62 -7.43 7.25
N PRO A 62 2.30 -7.23 7.10
CA PRO A 62 1.60 -7.69 5.90
C PRO A 62 2.06 -6.99 4.63
N LEU A 63 2.33 -5.68 4.65
CA LEU A 63 2.81 -4.97 3.45
C LEU A 63 4.22 -5.42 3.05
N GLY A 64 5.08 -5.80 4.01
CA GLY A 64 6.38 -6.40 3.72
C GLY A 64 6.26 -7.76 3.04
N ASP A 65 5.37 -8.63 3.53
CA ASP A 65 5.11 -9.94 2.92
C ASP A 65 4.57 -9.79 1.49
N PHE A 66 3.63 -8.85 1.30
CA PHE A 66 3.04 -8.59 -0.02
C PHE A 66 4.08 -8.02 -0.98
N SER A 67 4.88 -7.05 -0.54
CA SER A 67 5.97 -6.50 -1.35
C SER A 67 6.94 -7.60 -1.81
N LYS A 68 7.36 -8.46 -0.88
CA LYS A 68 8.28 -9.57 -1.18
C LYS A 68 7.68 -10.55 -2.19
N LYS A 69 6.40 -10.92 -2.04
CA LYS A 69 5.70 -11.82 -2.98
C LYS A 69 5.69 -11.28 -4.41
N ASN A 70 5.62 -9.96 -4.57
CA ASN A 70 5.56 -9.30 -5.87
C ASN A 70 6.95 -8.85 -6.39
N GLY A 71 8.04 -9.36 -5.79
CA GLY A 71 9.40 -9.07 -6.24
C GLY A 71 9.89 -7.67 -5.88
N HIS A 72 9.23 -6.99 -4.93
CA HIS A 72 9.63 -5.68 -4.44
C HIS A 72 10.56 -5.80 -3.24
N LYS A 73 11.49 -4.86 -3.11
CA LYS A 73 12.21 -4.59 -1.86
C LYS A 73 11.33 -3.74 -0.97
N PHE A 74 11.34 -4.02 0.33
CA PHE A 74 10.55 -3.29 1.32
C PHE A 74 11.43 -2.74 2.43
N THR A 75 11.19 -1.50 2.82
CA THR A 75 11.87 -0.84 3.95
C THR A 75 10.84 -0.06 4.74
N SER A 76 10.84 -0.19 6.07
CA SER A 76 9.88 0.50 6.93
C SER A 76 10.57 1.32 8.01
N PHE A 77 10.17 2.58 8.15
CA PHE A 77 10.53 3.46 9.27
C PHE A 77 9.25 3.96 9.94
N ALA A 78 8.64 3.09 10.72
CA ALA A 78 7.54 3.46 11.60
C ALA A 78 8.10 3.95 12.94
N LYS A 79 7.59 5.09 13.42
CA LYS A 79 7.90 5.61 14.75
C LYS A 79 6.62 5.61 15.56
N THR A 80 6.54 4.74 16.56
CA THR A 80 5.40 4.62 17.47
C THR A 80 5.02 5.99 18.03
N SER A 81 3.72 6.30 18.02
CA SER A 81 3.16 7.58 18.47
C SER A 81 3.66 8.83 17.72
N SER A 82 4.25 8.68 16.52
CA SER A 82 4.62 9.84 15.71
C SER A 82 3.39 10.53 15.09
N SER A 83 3.59 11.76 14.66
CA SER A 83 2.53 12.66 14.19
C SER A 83 2.92 13.27 12.85
N ILE A 84 1.97 13.79 12.10
CA ILE A 84 2.19 14.61 10.90
C ILE A 84 3.20 15.74 11.20
N ILE A 85 3.12 16.32 12.40
CA ILE A 85 4.05 17.37 12.86
C ILE A 85 5.48 16.82 13.01
N ALA A 86 5.65 15.62 13.58
CA ALA A 86 6.97 15.02 13.77
C ALA A 86 7.72 14.76 12.46
N TRP A 87 7.00 14.61 11.35
CA TRP A 87 7.56 14.36 10.02
C TRP A 87 7.81 15.63 9.19
N GLN A 88 7.56 16.82 9.74
CA GLN A 88 7.82 18.11 9.06
C GLN A 88 9.31 18.44 8.92
N GLY A 89 10.15 17.93 9.82
CA GLY A 89 11.54 18.38 9.99
C GLY A 89 12.56 17.80 9.00
N GLY A 90 12.14 17.35 7.81
CA GLY A 90 13.07 16.85 6.78
C GLY A 90 13.52 15.40 6.93
N ARG A 91 13.08 14.67 7.97
CA ARG A 91 13.48 13.27 8.17
C ARG A 91 13.08 12.38 6.99
N LEU A 92 11.89 12.60 6.40
CA LEU A 92 11.45 11.84 5.24
C LEU A 92 12.38 12.08 4.04
N LYS A 93 12.75 13.35 3.79
CA LYS A 93 13.72 13.69 2.73
C LYS A 93 15.07 13.01 2.94
N SER A 94 15.57 12.94 4.17
CA SER A 94 16.82 12.23 4.47
C SER A 94 16.69 10.73 4.27
N LEU A 95 15.58 10.12 4.69
CA LEU A 95 15.31 8.70 4.46
C LEU A 95 15.22 8.38 2.96
N ILE A 96 14.57 9.22 2.17
CA ILE A 96 14.50 9.04 0.71
C ILE A 96 15.90 9.03 0.10
N LYS A 97 16.79 9.93 0.53
CA LYS A 97 18.19 9.96 0.06
C LYS A 97 18.97 8.70 0.45
N GLU A 98 18.75 8.18 1.65
CA GLU A 98 19.44 7.00 2.18
C GLU A 98 18.93 5.70 1.53
N VAL A 99 17.62 5.57 1.44
CA VAL A 99 16.94 4.33 1.02
C VAL A 99 16.85 4.24 -0.50
N GLN A 100 16.78 5.37 -1.21
CA GLN A 100 16.52 5.46 -2.66
C GLN A 100 15.27 4.68 -3.10
N PRO A 101 14.09 4.93 -2.49
CA PRO A 101 12.87 4.22 -2.85
C PRO A 101 12.34 4.67 -4.21
N THR A 102 11.67 3.76 -4.92
CA THR A 102 10.92 4.06 -6.14
C THR A 102 9.43 4.27 -5.87
N TYR A 103 8.96 3.89 -4.68
CA TYR A 103 7.58 4.04 -4.24
C TYR A 103 7.50 4.30 -2.73
N VAL A 104 6.74 5.31 -2.31
CA VAL A 104 6.59 5.68 -0.89
C VAL A 104 5.15 5.44 -0.41
N MET A 105 5.01 4.79 0.74
CA MET A 105 3.75 4.63 1.46
C MET A 105 3.83 5.42 2.77
N ILE A 106 2.90 6.35 2.95
CA ILE A 106 2.80 7.19 4.15
C ILE A 106 1.58 6.74 4.93
N SER A 107 1.73 6.33 6.18
CA SER A 107 0.60 6.04 7.08
C SER A 107 0.69 6.93 8.32
N LEU A 108 0.01 8.07 8.25
CA LEU A 108 0.02 9.12 9.27
C LEU A 108 -1.38 9.72 9.40
N GLY A 109 -1.71 10.17 10.62
CA GLY A 109 -2.94 10.90 10.92
C GLY A 109 -3.74 10.30 12.07
N SER A 110 -3.41 9.09 12.55
CA SER A 110 -4.22 8.44 13.60
C SER A 110 -4.14 9.14 14.95
N ASN A 111 -3.11 9.97 15.16
CA ASN A 111 -2.89 10.73 16.38
C ASN A 111 -3.54 12.12 16.34
N GLU A 112 -4.15 12.49 15.22
CA GLU A 112 -4.65 13.83 14.95
C GLU A 112 -6.13 13.88 14.64
N LEU A 113 -6.87 12.78 14.87
CA LEU A 113 -8.31 12.70 14.58
C LEU A 113 -9.10 13.88 15.19
N PHE A 114 -8.74 14.32 16.40
CA PHE A 114 -9.44 15.41 17.08
C PHE A 114 -8.85 16.80 16.86
N THR A 115 -7.87 16.97 15.96
CA THR A 115 -7.30 18.29 15.69
C THR A 115 -8.36 19.24 15.16
N ARG A 116 -8.37 20.48 15.67
CA ARG A 116 -9.20 21.56 15.12
C ARG A 116 -8.39 22.54 14.28
N ARG A 117 -7.08 22.30 14.13
CA ARG A 117 -6.14 23.20 13.45
C ARG A 117 -6.01 22.87 11.96
N LEU A 118 -7.12 22.63 11.27
CA LEU A 118 -7.13 22.07 9.91
C LEU A 118 -6.25 22.84 8.93
N ASP A 119 -6.24 24.18 8.97
CA ASP A 119 -5.41 25.00 8.08
C ASP A 119 -3.90 24.83 8.32
N ALA A 120 -3.49 24.58 9.56
CA ALA A 120 -2.10 24.24 9.85
C ALA A 120 -1.76 22.86 9.27
N TYR A 121 -2.67 21.89 9.39
CA TYR A 121 -2.47 20.55 8.86
C TYR A 121 -2.42 20.52 7.34
N ARG A 122 -3.17 21.37 6.63
CA ARG A 122 -3.02 21.55 5.18
C ARG A 122 -1.58 21.90 4.79
N LYS A 123 -0.96 22.85 5.51
CA LYS A 123 0.45 23.24 5.29
C LYS A 123 1.41 22.11 5.62
N PHE A 124 1.11 21.36 6.68
CA PHE A 124 1.96 20.24 7.10
C PHE A 124 1.92 19.07 6.12
N VAL A 125 0.74 18.69 5.65
CA VAL A 125 0.57 17.66 4.62
C VAL A 125 1.31 18.08 3.35
N LYS A 126 1.14 19.34 2.91
CA LYS A 126 1.86 19.86 1.75
C LYS A 126 3.39 19.73 1.91
N ASN A 127 3.95 20.12 3.06
CA ASN A 127 5.39 20.00 3.30
C ASN A 127 5.88 18.53 3.28
N ILE A 128 5.09 17.58 3.77
CA ILE A 128 5.46 16.15 3.66
C ILE A 128 5.44 15.69 2.20
N VAL A 129 4.42 16.09 1.43
CA VAL A 129 4.34 15.80 -0.01
C VAL A 129 5.53 16.42 -0.74
N ASP A 130 5.89 17.67 -0.43
CA ASP A 130 7.05 18.36 -1.00
C ASP A 130 8.38 17.64 -0.66
N GLN A 131 8.47 16.99 0.52
CA GLN A 131 9.65 16.16 0.88
C GLN A 131 9.77 14.89 0.04
N VAL A 132 8.65 14.32 -0.43
CA VAL A 132 8.64 13.16 -1.33
C VAL A 132 9.18 13.52 -2.70
N GLY A 133 8.88 14.72 -3.19
CA GLY A 133 9.28 15.18 -4.52
C GLY A 133 8.59 14.38 -5.63
N ASP A 134 9.37 13.96 -6.63
CA ASP A 134 8.84 13.30 -7.84
C ASP A 134 8.59 11.79 -7.67
N ILE A 135 8.89 11.23 -6.50
CA ILE A 135 8.71 9.79 -6.24
C ILE A 135 7.22 9.47 -6.15
N ASN A 136 6.81 8.37 -6.78
CA ASN A 136 5.43 7.88 -6.68
C ASN A 136 5.10 7.57 -5.21
N PHE A 137 3.94 8.03 -4.74
CA PHE A 137 3.55 7.78 -3.36
C PHE A 137 2.04 7.63 -3.19
N ILE A 138 1.68 7.02 -2.07
CA ILE A 138 0.32 7.02 -1.53
C ILE A 138 0.35 7.43 -0.06
N TRP A 139 -0.77 7.98 0.39
CA TRP A 139 -1.08 8.23 1.77
C TRP A 139 -2.22 7.31 2.20
N ILE A 140 -1.94 6.44 3.15
CA ILE A 140 -2.88 5.54 3.79
C ILE A 140 -3.51 6.30 4.94
N GLY A 141 -4.79 6.67 4.80
CA GLY A 141 -5.54 7.32 5.86
C GLY A 141 -5.70 6.40 7.07
N PRO A 142 -5.90 6.95 8.28
CA PRO A 142 -6.10 6.15 9.49
C PRO A 142 -7.41 5.34 9.43
N PRO A 143 -7.44 4.11 9.99
CA PRO A 143 -8.66 3.37 10.20
C PRO A 143 -9.31 3.93 11.46
N ASN A 144 -10.04 5.02 11.29
CA ASN A 144 -10.61 5.84 12.36
C ASN A 144 -11.26 4.98 13.47
N TRP A 145 -10.78 5.14 14.70
CA TRP A 145 -11.36 4.50 15.90
C TRP A 145 -12.40 5.42 16.58
N ARG A 146 -12.47 6.67 16.14
CA ARG A 146 -13.53 7.66 16.36
C ARG A 146 -13.65 8.56 15.15
N GLU A 147 -14.78 9.24 15.03
CA GLU A 147 -14.98 10.30 14.05
C GLU A 147 -13.89 11.38 14.19
N ASP A 148 -13.38 11.85 13.06
CA ASP A 148 -12.38 12.90 13.01
C ASP A 148 -13.03 14.27 12.79
N ASN A 149 -12.30 15.33 13.14
CA ASN A 149 -12.79 16.72 13.06
C ASN A 149 -12.54 17.37 11.68
N GLY A 150 -12.48 16.58 10.59
CA GLY A 150 -12.18 17.05 9.23
C GLY A 150 -10.76 16.75 8.76
N LEU A 151 -10.03 15.87 9.45
CA LEU A 151 -8.65 15.52 9.08
C LEU A 151 -8.61 14.72 7.78
N THR A 152 -9.57 13.80 7.58
CA THR A 152 -9.60 12.96 6.38
C THR A 152 -9.72 13.81 5.11
N GLU A 153 -10.52 14.87 5.14
CA GLU A 153 -10.71 15.81 4.05
C GLU A 153 -9.41 16.58 3.78
N VAL A 154 -8.74 17.07 4.83
CA VAL A 154 -7.42 17.72 4.72
C VAL A 154 -6.38 16.81 4.07
N LEU A 155 -6.35 15.53 4.45
CA LEU A 155 -5.46 14.54 3.84
C LEU A 155 -5.80 14.31 2.37
N THR A 156 -7.08 14.08 2.07
CA THR A 156 -7.57 13.82 0.71
C THR A 156 -7.23 14.98 -0.23
N GLU A 157 -7.51 16.22 0.19
CA GLU A 157 -7.17 17.45 -0.54
C GLU A 157 -5.66 17.58 -0.74
N GLY A 158 -4.88 17.40 0.32
CA GLY A 158 -3.46 17.75 0.34
C GLY A 158 -2.54 16.80 -0.42
N VAL A 159 -2.92 15.53 -0.58
CA VAL A 159 -2.06 14.52 -1.26
C VAL A 159 -2.30 14.46 -2.77
N GLY A 160 -3.47 14.93 -3.22
CA GLY A 160 -3.90 14.92 -4.60
C GLY A 160 -4.59 13.63 -5.04
N GLU A 161 -5.22 13.70 -6.21
CA GLU A 161 -6.07 12.65 -6.75
C GLU A 161 -5.35 11.29 -6.92
N GLY A 162 -6.05 10.22 -6.56
CA GLY A 162 -5.58 8.84 -6.66
C GLY A 162 -4.39 8.51 -5.75
N ARG A 163 -4.05 9.37 -4.79
CA ARG A 163 -2.95 9.14 -3.83
C ARG A 163 -3.42 8.89 -2.40
N PHE A 164 -4.69 9.13 -2.07
CA PHE A 164 -5.23 8.87 -0.74
C PHE A 164 -6.03 7.56 -0.70
N PHE A 165 -5.66 6.64 0.21
CA PHE A 165 -6.48 5.49 0.55
C PHE A 165 -7.32 5.79 1.80
N PRO A 166 -8.66 5.94 1.68
CA PRO A 166 -9.53 6.28 2.80
C PRO A 166 -9.82 5.04 3.65
N SER A 167 -9.05 4.84 4.73
CA SER A 167 -9.29 3.73 5.65
C SER A 167 -10.43 3.99 6.64
N LYS A 168 -11.01 5.20 6.69
CA LYS A 168 -11.99 5.61 7.72
C LYS A 168 -13.23 4.70 7.78
N ASP A 169 -13.64 4.16 6.65
CA ASP A 169 -14.84 3.32 6.52
C ASP A 169 -14.56 1.81 6.69
N LEU A 170 -13.30 1.44 6.98
CA LEU A 170 -12.95 0.05 7.25
C LEU A 170 -13.36 -0.37 8.66
N THR A 171 -14.25 -1.36 8.73
CA THR A 171 -14.62 -2.01 9.98
C THR A 171 -13.56 -3.04 10.38
N LEU A 172 -12.61 -2.62 11.22
CA LEU A 172 -11.52 -3.46 11.74
C LEU A 172 -11.73 -3.76 13.24
N LYS A 173 -11.57 -5.03 13.63
CA LYS A 173 -11.63 -5.38 15.07
C LYS A 173 -10.45 -4.78 15.83
N ARG A 174 -10.74 -4.14 16.97
CA ARG A 174 -9.72 -3.46 17.78
C ARG A 174 -9.06 -4.39 18.80
N ALA A 175 -7.82 -4.07 19.15
CA ALA A 175 -7.08 -4.62 20.27
C ALA A 175 -7.67 -4.12 21.61
N GLY A 176 -7.07 -4.55 22.72
CA GLY A 176 -7.57 -4.21 24.06
C GLY A 176 -7.58 -2.71 24.38
N ASP A 177 -6.77 -1.91 23.68
CA ASP A 177 -6.74 -0.45 23.83
C ASP A 177 -7.86 0.30 23.10
N GLY A 178 -8.68 -0.41 22.30
CA GLY A 178 -9.76 0.18 21.51
C GLY A 178 -9.32 1.08 20.34
N ILE A 179 -8.02 1.25 20.12
CA ILE A 179 -7.44 2.15 19.11
C ILE A 179 -6.85 1.34 17.96
N HIS A 180 -5.95 0.42 18.28
CA HIS A 180 -5.19 -0.32 17.27
C HIS A 180 -6.00 -1.50 16.74
N PRO A 181 -5.89 -1.83 15.44
CA PRO A 181 -6.40 -3.10 14.92
C PRO A 181 -5.74 -4.31 15.61
N ARG A 182 -6.46 -5.44 15.70
CA ARG A 182 -5.83 -6.72 16.04
C ARG A 182 -4.87 -7.15 14.93
N TRP A 183 -3.91 -8.02 15.22
CA TRP A 183 -2.93 -8.47 14.22
C TRP A 183 -3.54 -9.00 12.91
N LYS A 184 -4.60 -9.80 12.99
CA LYS A 184 -5.30 -10.31 11.80
C LYS A 184 -5.96 -9.18 10.98
N GLU A 185 -6.38 -8.11 11.64
CA GLU A 185 -7.08 -6.99 11.02
C GLU A 185 -6.10 -6.06 10.30
N TYR A 186 -4.82 -6.02 10.70
CA TYR A 186 -3.77 -5.40 9.89
C TYR A 186 -3.58 -6.13 8.55
N GLU A 187 -3.73 -7.46 8.50
CA GLU A 187 -3.70 -8.18 7.22
C GLU A 187 -4.90 -7.83 6.34
N THR A 188 -6.10 -7.79 6.92
CA THR A 188 -7.33 -7.36 6.21
C THR A 188 -7.16 -5.94 5.68
N TRP A 189 -6.62 -5.04 6.49
CA TRP A 189 -6.38 -3.66 6.10
C TRP A 189 -5.35 -3.56 4.97
N ALA A 190 -4.23 -4.24 5.08
CA ALA A 190 -3.20 -4.29 4.04
C ALA A 190 -3.74 -4.89 2.73
N ALA A 191 -4.64 -5.88 2.79
CA ALA A 191 -5.26 -6.47 1.60
C ALA A 191 -6.18 -5.45 0.90
N ALA A 192 -6.95 -4.68 1.66
CA ALA A 192 -7.77 -3.59 1.12
C ALA A 192 -6.90 -2.49 0.46
N ILE A 193 -5.81 -2.09 1.12
CA ILE A 193 -4.81 -1.16 0.57
C ILE A 193 -4.25 -1.70 -0.75
N SER A 194 -3.86 -2.97 -0.78
CA SER A 194 -3.23 -3.60 -1.94
C SER A 194 -4.17 -3.69 -3.13
N ASN A 195 -5.42 -4.07 -2.89
CA ASN A 195 -6.47 -4.06 -3.91
C ASN A 195 -6.67 -2.65 -4.47
N TRP A 196 -6.73 -1.63 -3.60
CA TRP A 196 -6.87 -0.25 -4.02
C TRP A 196 -5.66 0.26 -4.83
N ILE A 197 -4.43 -0.07 -4.42
CA ILE A 197 -3.21 0.23 -5.19
C ILE A 197 -3.30 -0.34 -6.60
N MET A 198 -3.77 -1.57 -6.76
CA MET A 198 -3.83 -2.21 -8.08
C MET A 198 -4.99 -1.71 -8.95
N THR A 199 -6.06 -1.17 -8.36
CA THR A 199 -7.30 -0.89 -9.09
C THR A 199 -7.61 0.61 -9.23
N GLN A 200 -7.26 1.43 -8.25
CA GLN A 200 -7.75 2.80 -8.11
C GLN A 200 -6.65 3.84 -7.87
N SER A 201 -5.45 3.45 -7.40
CA SER A 201 -4.41 4.45 -7.19
C SER A 201 -3.92 5.06 -8.51
N ARG A 202 -3.45 6.31 -8.44
CA ARG A 202 -2.86 7.04 -9.57
C ARG A 202 -1.63 6.32 -10.13
N LYS A 203 -0.88 5.63 -9.28
CA LYS A 203 0.33 4.89 -9.64
C LYS A 203 0.19 3.48 -9.11
N LYS A 204 -0.20 2.58 -10.01
CA LYS A 204 -0.46 1.18 -9.73
C LYS A 204 0.84 0.40 -9.76
N ILE A 205 1.09 -0.37 -8.71
CA ILE A 205 2.16 -1.35 -8.66
C ILE A 205 1.58 -2.72 -8.32
N MET A 206 2.23 -3.77 -8.77
CA MET A 206 1.79 -5.14 -8.52
C MET A 206 1.89 -5.47 -7.02
N MET A 207 0.74 -5.69 -6.37
CA MET A 207 0.69 -5.92 -4.91
C MET A 207 -0.26 -7.07 -4.56
N LYS A 208 -0.09 -8.23 -5.21
CA LYS A 208 -0.90 -9.42 -4.91
C LYS A 208 -0.74 -9.88 -3.46
N VAL A 209 -1.85 -10.31 -2.87
CA VAL A 209 -1.90 -10.90 -1.54
C VAL A 209 -1.47 -12.37 -1.63
N PRO A 210 -0.49 -12.84 -0.82
CA PRO A 210 -0.11 -14.25 -0.78
C PRO A 210 -1.31 -15.16 -0.41
N PRO A 211 -1.53 -16.26 -1.16
CA PRO A 211 -2.49 -17.28 -0.78
C PRO A 211 -2.28 -17.79 0.65
N LYS A 212 -3.37 -18.17 1.33
CA LYS A 212 -3.30 -18.70 2.71
C LYS A 212 -2.40 -19.91 2.84
N GLU A 213 -2.37 -20.78 1.82
CA GLU A 213 -1.58 -22.01 1.79
C GLU A 213 -0.08 -21.72 1.73
N GLU A 214 0.34 -20.74 0.92
CA GLU A 214 1.73 -20.28 0.85
C GLU A 214 2.21 -19.73 2.20
N LYS A 215 1.37 -18.91 2.87
CA LYS A 215 1.68 -18.41 4.23
C LYS A 215 1.89 -19.56 5.23
N GLN A 216 1.06 -20.60 5.17
CA GLN A 216 1.20 -21.75 6.07
C GLN A 216 2.46 -22.57 5.77
N ALA A 217 2.81 -22.74 4.49
CA ALA A 217 4.03 -23.41 4.07
C ALA A 217 5.28 -22.65 4.55
N GLU A 218 5.31 -21.33 4.39
CA GLU A 218 6.41 -20.50 4.91
C GLU A 218 6.52 -20.54 6.43
N ALA A 219 5.40 -20.48 7.16
CA ALA A 219 5.40 -20.58 8.61
C ALA A 219 5.94 -21.93 9.09
N LYS A 220 5.58 -23.03 8.41
CA LYS A 220 6.12 -24.37 8.66
C LYS A 220 7.61 -24.43 8.35
N ALA A 221 8.07 -23.86 7.25
CA ALA A 221 9.48 -23.81 6.88
C ALA A 221 10.33 -23.02 7.90
N LYS A 222 9.86 -21.85 8.34
CA LYS A 222 10.52 -21.04 9.39
C LYS A 222 10.59 -21.77 10.73
N LYS A 223 9.54 -22.52 11.11
CA LYS A 223 9.55 -23.36 12.32
C LYS A 223 10.56 -24.50 12.22
N LYS A 224 10.63 -25.20 11.08
CA LYS A 224 11.62 -26.26 10.83
C LYS A 224 13.05 -25.72 10.88
N ALA A 225 13.33 -24.58 10.26
CA ALA A 225 14.64 -23.94 10.28
C ALA A 225 15.09 -23.53 11.70
N LYS A 226 14.16 -23.16 12.59
CA LYS A 226 14.47 -22.85 14.00
C LYS A 226 14.71 -24.08 14.88
N HIS A 227 14.15 -25.24 14.53
CA HIS A 227 14.25 -26.47 15.34
C HIS A 227 15.25 -27.49 14.77
N GLY A 228 15.80 -27.25 13.58
CA GLY A 228 16.79 -28.10 12.92
C GLY A 228 18.25 -27.64 13.08
N SER A 229 18.53 -26.71 14.00
CA SER A 229 19.90 -26.24 14.33
C SER A 229 20.33 -26.65 15.75
N ALA A 230 19.85 -27.80 16.23
CA ALA A 230 20.34 -28.45 17.44
C ALA A 230 21.16 -29.68 17.07
#